data_AF-A0A3D4FTC2-F1
#
_entry.id   AF-A0A3D4FTC2-F1
#
_cell.length_a   1.000
_cell.length_b   1.000
_cell.length_c   1.000
_cell.angle_alpha   90.00
_cell.angle_beta   90.00
_cell.angle_gamma   90.00
#
_symmetry.space_group_name_H-M   'P 1'
#
loop_
_entity.id
_entity.type
_entity.pdbx_description
1 polymer ?
#
loop_
_entity_poly.entity_id
_entity_poly.type
_entity_poly.pdbx_seq_one_letter_code
_entity_poly.pdbx_strand_id
1 'polypeptide(L)'
;MRGRGAVILVVTCGIVSGTVPWAGAGQEVADRPYLLERVEDAAVVQLYADGFESLSLREKTLIWHLYLAALAGRDIYYDQRYEHNLEMREVLEEIITHPVGVDSDVLGAIHAYAKLFWLNTGPFNNLTARKYTLDATPAAFSAAIAAAARAGASFPTRDGETTAGMARRMESLFFDPDFEPIVTNKTPGPDEDLLLSSANNLYKDVSTTDLEQFEERYPLTSRLTKVDGRLVEEVYKVGGRYSQEISEIIRHLEAAIPFASEPMKKALRANIAYYRTGDPADQRTYDIAWVEDQLSSVDTINGFTEVYMDARGAKGAWEALVFYVNPEKTGAIKTLAANAQWFEDRMPWDPKYRKEEVTGITANAIDVVFETGDSGPVTPIGINLPNDQTVRERYGSKSVSLSNVNESYDLSRPANYRQEFAWSEEEAERSRQWGGLAGEMTTNMHEVIGHASGKLAEGLGGSA
;
A
#
# COMPACT_ATOMS: atom_id res chain seq x y z
N MET A 1 31.19 -49.73 51.59
CA MET A 1 30.58 -49.65 52.94
C MET A 1 30.07 -48.23 53.12
N ARG A 2 28.78 -47.99 52.86
CA ARG A 2 27.78 -47.59 53.87
C ARG A 2 28.25 -46.50 54.85
N GLY A 3 27.73 -45.30 54.64
CA GLY A 3 27.63 -44.23 55.64
C GLY A 3 26.54 -43.25 55.21
N ARG A 4 25.31 -43.47 55.70
CA ARG A 4 24.17 -42.54 55.60
C ARG A 4 24.31 -41.47 56.68
N GLY A 5 23.86 -40.24 56.41
CA GLY A 5 23.68 -39.23 57.45
C GLY A 5 23.09 -37.91 56.95
N ALA A 6 21.75 -37.85 56.94
CA ALA A 6 20.85 -36.69 57.04
C ALA A 6 21.31 -35.31 56.51
N VAL A 7 20.70 -34.86 55.42
CA VAL A 7 20.57 -33.43 55.11
C VAL A 7 19.22 -32.95 55.64
N ILE A 8 19.26 -32.04 56.60
CA ILE A 8 18.09 -31.33 57.13
C ILE A 8 17.66 -30.30 56.08
N LEU A 9 16.42 -30.42 55.63
CA LEU A 9 15.73 -29.43 54.81
C LEU A 9 15.27 -28.29 55.72
N VAL A 10 15.96 -27.14 55.66
CA VAL A 10 15.42 -25.87 56.16
C VAL A 10 14.89 -25.11 54.95
N VAL A 11 13.57 -25.09 54.81
CA VAL A 11 12.87 -24.20 53.87
C VAL A 11 12.85 -22.82 54.50
N THR A 12 13.81 -21.98 54.14
CA THR A 12 13.69 -20.53 54.30
C THR A 12 12.94 -19.98 53.09
N CYS A 13 11.66 -19.66 53.30
CA CYS A 13 10.85 -18.89 52.37
C CYS A 13 11.40 -17.45 52.36
N GLY A 14 12.40 -17.20 51.52
CA GLY A 14 12.86 -15.87 51.18
C GLY A 14 12.06 -15.36 49.99
N ILE A 15 11.16 -14.40 50.23
CA ILE A 15 10.60 -13.58 49.16
C ILE A 15 11.75 -12.75 48.62
N VAL A 16 12.41 -13.26 47.58
CA VAL A 16 13.31 -12.46 46.76
C VAL A 16 12.43 -11.76 45.75
N SER A 17 12.07 -10.52 46.07
CA SER A 17 11.60 -9.54 45.10
C SER A 17 12.76 -9.26 44.13
N GLY A 18 13.01 -10.19 43.22
CA GLY A 18 13.90 -10.00 42.09
C GLY A 18 13.08 -9.35 40.99
N THR A 19 13.05 -8.02 40.97
CA THR A 19 12.83 -7.30 39.73
C THR A 19 13.97 -7.71 38.81
N VAL A 20 13.68 -8.60 37.85
CA VAL A 20 14.53 -8.71 36.67
C VAL A 20 14.47 -7.33 36.02
N PRO A 21 15.57 -6.57 35.94
CA PRO A 21 15.54 -5.37 35.13
C PRO A 21 15.28 -5.89 33.72
N TRP A 22 14.13 -5.54 33.15
CA TRP A 22 14.05 -5.50 31.71
C TRP A 22 15.20 -4.59 31.30
N ALA A 23 16.21 -5.17 30.64
CA ALA A 23 17.25 -4.38 30.03
C ALA A 23 16.51 -3.46 29.06
N GLY A 24 16.27 -2.22 29.51
CA GLY A 24 15.95 -1.15 28.60
C GLY A 24 17.07 -1.18 27.57
N ALA A 25 16.71 -1.43 26.33
CA ALA A 25 17.52 -1.09 25.19
C ALA A 25 17.66 0.45 25.16
N GLY A 26 18.36 0.99 26.15
CA GLY A 26 18.96 2.29 26.09
C GLY A 26 20.30 2.11 25.40
N GLN A 27 20.28 2.06 24.06
CA GLN A 27 21.48 2.21 23.25
C GLN A 27 21.10 2.81 21.88
N GLU A 28 21.52 4.07 21.71
CA GLU A 28 21.73 4.80 20.45
C GLU A 28 20.55 4.97 19.47
N VAL A 29 19.60 5.86 19.76
CA VAL A 29 18.67 6.42 18.75
C VAL A 29 18.87 7.94 18.59
N ALA A 30 20.10 8.43 18.76
CA ALA A 30 20.38 9.86 18.63
C ALA A 30 20.79 10.31 17.21
N ASP A 31 21.09 9.39 16.28
CA ASP A 31 21.61 9.74 14.93
C ASP A 31 20.90 9.03 13.77
N ARG A 32 19.82 8.28 13.99
CA ARG A 32 19.08 7.60 12.91
C ARG A 32 17.93 8.48 12.40
N PRO A 33 18.00 9.06 11.19
CA PRO A 33 16.93 9.90 10.67
C PRO A 33 15.72 9.05 10.24
N TYR A 34 14.55 9.33 10.81
CA TYR A 34 13.28 8.75 10.35
C TYR A 34 12.46 9.75 9.53
N LEU A 35 12.39 11.01 9.96
CA LEU A 35 11.80 12.08 9.17
C LEU A 35 12.86 12.69 8.23
N LEU A 36 12.68 12.56 6.92
CA LEU A 36 13.61 13.10 5.92
C LEU A 36 13.26 14.54 5.54
N GLU A 37 11.98 14.79 5.26
CA GLU A 37 11.49 16.09 4.84
C GLU A 37 9.99 16.21 5.15
N ARG A 38 9.49 17.45 5.21
CA ARG A 38 8.06 17.75 5.15
C ARG A 38 7.76 18.54 3.87
N VAL A 39 6.86 18.03 3.06
CA VAL A 39 6.39 18.65 1.82
C VAL A 39 4.92 19.00 2.04
N GLU A 40 4.67 20.27 2.34
CA GLU A 40 3.36 20.77 2.80
C GLU A 40 2.78 19.94 3.97
N ASP A 41 1.66 19.25 3.75
CA ASP A 41 0.98 18.40 4.72
C ASP A 41 1.54 16.97 4.81
N ALA A 42 2.42 16.58 3.87
CA ALA A 42 3.01 15.25 3.80
C ALA A 42 4.38 15.17 4.49
N ALA A 43 4.59 14.12 5.29
CA ALA A 43 5.89 13.77 5.85
C ALA A 43 6.54 12.68 5.02
N VAL A 44 7.77 12.92 4.54
CA VAL A 44 8.58 11.89 3.87
C VAL A 44 9.37 11.16 4.95
N VAL A 45 9.01 9.89 5.16
CA VAL A 45 9.53 9.06 6.25
C VAL A 45 10.38 7.93 5.69
N GLN A 46 11.54 7.70 6.28
CA GLN A 46 12.43 6.60 5.94
C GLN A 46 11.99 5.32 6.66
N LEU A 47 11.83 4.24 5.89
CA LEU A 47 11.68 2.89 6.40
C LEU A 47 13.04 2.21 6.52
N TYR A 48 13.16 1.33 7.50
CA TYR A 48 14.35 0.52 7.72
C TYR A 48 13.99 -0.96 7.77
N ALA A 49 14.69 -1.76 6.97
CA ALA A 49 14.47 -3.19 6.86
C ALA A 49 15.70 -3.95 7.38
N ASP A 50 16.08 -3.71 8.64
CA ASP A 50 17.36 -4.14 9.23
C ASP A 50 17.56 -5.67 9.27
N GLY A 51 16.46 -6.42 9.21
CA GLY A 51 16.50 -7.87 9.09
C GLY A 51 17.01 -8.35 7.73
N PHE A 52 16.98 -7.51 6.69
CA PHE A 52 17.38 -7.85 5.33
C PHE A 52 18.83 -8.37 5.27
N GLU A 53 19.74 -7.78 6.04
CA GLU A 53 21.16 -8.13 6.11
C GLU A 53 21.37 -9.58 6.59
N SER A 54 20.46 -10.08 7.43
CA SER A 54 20.51 -11.44 7.97
C SER A 54 19.98 -12.51 7.00
N LEU A 55 19.24 -12.11 5.96
CA LEU A 55 18.67 -13.03 4.98
C LEU A 55 19.77 -13.75 4.18
N SER A 56 19.47 -14.98 3.77
CA SER A 56 20.35 -15.74 2.88
C SER A 56 20.50 -15.04 1.53
N LEU A 57 21.60 -15.32 0.81
CA LEU A 57 21.78 -14.79 -0.54
C LEU A 57 20.60 -15.16 -1.45
N ARG A 58 20.05 -16.37 -1.30
CA ARG A 58 18.89 -16.84 -2.06
C ARG A 58 17.66 -15.97 -1.83
N GLU A 59 17.35 -15.64 -0.56
CA GLU A 59 16.22 -14.77 -0.21
C GLU A 59 16.45 -13.33 -0.70
N LYS A 60 17.68 -12.80 -0.57
CA LYS A 60 18.04 -11.48 -1.10
C LYS A 60 17.88 -11.41 -2.62
N THR A 61 18.29 -12.45 -3.34
CA THR A 61 18.09 -12.54 -4.80
C THR A 61 16.61 -12.67 -5.17
N LEU A 62 15.83 -13.42 -4.39
CA LEU A 62 14.38 -13.47 -4.55
C LEU A 62 13.77 -12.07 -4.40
N ILE A 63 14.05 -11.38 -3.29
CA ILE A 63 13.57 -10.01 -3.03
C ILE A 63 13.97 -9.05 -4.15
N TRP A 64 15.20 -9.13 -4.65
CA TRP A 64 15.65 -8.28 -5.77
C TRP A 64 14.80 -8.47 -7.03
N HIS A 65 14.47 -9.70 -7.40
CA HIS A 65 13.61 -9.94 -8.55
C HIS A 65 12.16 -9.48 -8.30
N LEU A 66 11.63 -9.68 -7.10
CA LEU A 66 10.30 -9.19 -6.73
C LEU A 66 10.24 -7.65 -6.71
N TYR A 67 11.29 -6.99 -6.25
CA TYR A 67 11.46 -5.54 -6.31
C TYR A 67 11.40 -5.03 -7.76
N LEU A 68 12.13 -5.67 -8.67
CA LEU A 68 12.11 -5.29 -10.09
C LEU A 68 10.73 -5.55 -10.73
N ALA A 69 10.03 -6.61 -10.32
CA ALA A 69 8.66 -6.87 -10.75
C ALA A 69 7.70 -5.77 -10.24
N ALA A 70 7.84 -5.33 -8.99
CA ALA A 70 7.07 -4.22 -8.45
C ALA A 70 7.38 -2.91 -9.20
N LEU A 71 8.65 -2.56 -9.38
CA LEU A 71 9.05 -1.35 -10.08
C LEU A 71 8.51 -1.28 -11.52
N ALA A 72 8.48 -2.42 -12.22
CA ALA A 72 7.97 -2.51 -13.59
C ALA A 72 6.48 -2.13 -13.73
N GLY A 73 5.69 -2.27 -12.67
CA GLY A 73 4.27 -1.94 -12.67
C GLY A 73 3.92 -0.53 -12.19
N ARG A 74 4.89 0.24 -11.68
CA ARG A 74 4.66 1.60 -11.11
C ARG A 74 3.78 2.49 -11.99
N ASP A 75 4.05 2.49 -13.29
CA ASP A 75 3.39 3.40 -14.23
C ASP A 75 1.94 3.01 -14.54
N ILE A 76 1.54 1.76 -14.27
CA ILE A 76 0.15 1.30 -14.34
C ILE A 76 -0.70 2.15 -13.39
N TYR A 77 -0.28 2.30 -12.13
CA TYR A 77 -1.05 3.03 -11.14
C TYR A 77 -1.09 4.54 -11.41
N TYR A 78 0.00 5.13 -11.93
CA TYR A 78 -0.03 6.53 -12.40
C TYR A 78 -1.12 6.72 -13.45
N ASP A 79 -1.17 5.86 -14.47
CA ASP A 79 -2.18 5.96 -15.52
C ASP A 79 -3.59 5.65 -15.02
N GLN A 80 -3.77 4.68 -14.11
CA GLN A 80 -5.09 4.39 -13.51
C GLN A 80 -5.61 5.56 -12.68
N ARG A 81 -4.73 6.25 -11.95
CA ARG A 81 -5.10 7.43 -11.14
C ARG A 81 -5.58 8.58 -11.99
N TYR A 82 -4.95 8.84 -13.13
CA TYR A 82 -5.35 9.93 -14.01
C TYR A 82 -4.73 9.77 -15.39
N GLU A 83 -5.52 9.93 -16.46
CA GLU A 83 -5.04 9.64 -17.82
C GLU A 83 -3.89 10.55 -18.28
N HIS A 84 -3.71 11.70 -17.63
CA HIS A 84 -2.65 12.66 -17.95
C HIS A 84 -1.40 12.53 -17.07
N ASN A 85 -1.41 11.65 -16.07
CA ASN A 85 -0.36 11.59 -15.06
C ASN A 85 1.04 11.34 -15.64
N LEU A 86 1.17 10.42 -16.59
CA LEU A 86 2.47 10.08 -17.17
C LEU A 86 3.05 11.26 -17.96
N GLU A 87 2.26 11.92 -18.81
CA GLU A 87 2.69 13.13 -19.53
C GLU A 87 3.03 14.28 -18.56
N MET A 88 2.20 14.51 -17.55
CA MET A 88 2.45 15.55 -16.54
C MET A 88 3.76 15.29 -15.77
N ARG A 89 3.98 14.04 -15.35
CA ARG A 89 5.21 13.62 -14.67
C ARG A 89 6.44 13.87 -15.53
N GLU A 90 6.39 13.47 -16.80
CA GLU A 90 7.48 13.65 -17.75
C GLU A 90 7.82 15.13 -17.93
N VAL A 91 6.83 16.02 -18.08
CA VAL A 91 7.08 17.47 -18.18
C VAL A 91 7.78 18.01 -16.93
N LEU A 92 7.36 17.60 -15.73
CA LEU A 92 8.01 18.03 -14.49
C LEU A 92 9.45 17.50 -14.40
N GLU A 93 9.65 16.20 -14.65
CA GLU A 93 10.94 15.52 -14.58
C GLU A 93 11.94 16.08 -15.59
N GLU A 94 11.49 16.42 -16.80
CA GLU A 94 12.33 17.03 -17.85
C GLU A 94 12.80 18.44 -17.46
N ILE A 95 11.95 19.26 -16.84
CA ILE A 95 12.37 20.58 -16.35
C ILE A 95 13.37 20.43 -15.19
N ILE A 96 13.11 19.52 -14.26
CA ILE A 96 13.93 19.31 -13.06
C ILE A 96 15.33 18.78 -13.43
N THR A 97 15.41 17.88 -14.41
CA THR A 97 16.67 17.28 -14.86
C THR A 97 17.44 18.16 -15.84
N HIS A 98 16.79 19.17 -16.45
CA HIS A 98 17.41 20.14 -17.34
C HIS A 98 17.17 21.60 -16.89
N PRO A 99 17.61 22.00 -15.69
CA PRO A 99 17.23 23.28 -15.08
C PRO A 99 17.95 24.50 -15.66
N VAL A 100 18.86 24.32 -16.62
CA VAL A 100 19.73 25.41 -17.12
C VAL A 100 18.88 26.49 -17.81
N GLY A 101 18.92 27.70 -17.24
CA GLY A 101 18.19 28.86 -17.77
C GLY A 101 16.72 28.95 -17.35
N VAL A 102 16.24 28.03 -16.51
CA VAL A 102 14.95 28.13 -15.83
C VAL A 102 15.07 29.17 -14.71
N ASP A 103 14.06 30.02 -14.55
CA ASP A 103 13.99 30.97 -13.44
C ASP A 103 13.99 30.22 -12.09
N SER A 104 14.77 30.70 -11.12
CA SER A 104 14.98 29.97 -9.87
C SER A 104 13.73 29.85 -9.01
N ASP A 105 12.86 30.86 -9.02
CA ASP A 105 11.64 30.86 -8.21
C ASP A 105 10.61 29.91 -8.84
N VAL A 106 10.50 29.93 -10.17
CA VAL A 106 9.68 28.99 -10.93
C VAL A 106 10.17 27.55 -10.75
N LEU A 107 11.48 27.32 -10.80
CA LEU A 107 12.06 25.99 -10.56
C LEU A 107 11.76 25.51 -9.13
N GLY A 108 11.82 26.42 -8.15
CA GLY A 108 11.44 26.13 -6.77
C GLY A 108 9.97 25.69 -6.63
N ALA A 109 9.05 26.39 -7.29
CA ALA A 109 7.63 26.00 -7.32
C ALA A 109 7.41 24.64 -8.00
N ILE A 110 8.10 24.39 -9.12
CA ILE A 110 8.06 23.09 -9.83
C ILE A 110 8.61 21.97 -8.95
N HIS A 111 9.69 22.20 -8.21
CA HIS A 111 10.23 21.22 -7.25
C HIS A 111 9.22 20.88 -6.16
N ALA A 112 8.58 21.90 -5.56
CA ALA A 112 7.58 21.68 -4.52
C ALA A 112 6.38 20.87 -5.06
N TYR A 113 5.84 21.28 -6.22
CA TYR A 113 4.73 20.59 -6.87
C TYR A 113 5.10 19.16 -7.28
N ALA A 114 6.28 18.94 -7.85
CA ALA A 114 6.72 17.61 -8.28
C ALA A 114 6.89 16.64 -7.11
N LYS A 115 7.38 17.10 -5.95
CA LYS A 115 7.45 16.27 -4.74
C LYS A 115 6.05 15.82 -4.31
N LEU A 116 5.09 16.74 -4.24
CA LEU A 116 3.70 16.39 -3.97
C LEU A 116 3.14 15.44 -5.03
N PHE A 117 3.43 15.69 -6.30
CA PHE A 117 2.98 14.87 -7.43
C PHE A 117 3.49 13.43 -7.32
N TRP A 118 4.75 13.23 -6.93
CA TRP A 118 5.29 11.89 -6.70
C TRP A 118 4.69 11.23 -5.46
N LEU A 119 4.51 11.97 -4.36
CA LEU A 119 3.89 11.46 -3.13
C LEU A 119 2.44 11.04 -3.34
N ASN A 120 1.71 11.77 -4.17
CA ASN A 120 0.29 11.56 -4.44
C ASN A 120 0.01 10.75 -5.71
N THR A 121 1.04 10.33 -6.43
CA THR A 121 0.93 9.65 -7.73
C THR A 121 -0.02 10.40 -8.68
N GLY A 122 0.18 11.71 -8.80
CA GLY A 122 -0.66 12.59 -9.61
C GLY A 122 -1.00 13.92 -8.94
N PRO A 123 -1.81 14.79 -9.58
CA PRO A 123 -2.11 16.13 -9.11
C PRO A 123 -3.25 16.17 -8.07
N PHE A 124 -3.52 15.06 -7.38
CA PHE A 124 -4.66 14.90 -6.47
C PHE A 124 -4.21 14.41 -5.10
N ASN A 125 -4.55 15.12 -4.04
CA ASN A 125 -4.19 14.73 -2.67
C ASN A 125 -4.74 13.32 -2.33
N ASN A 126 -3.89 12.42 -1.84
CA ASN A 126 -4.23 11.02 -1.55
C ASN A 126 -5.33 10.85 -0.50
N LEU A 127 -5.51 11.81 0.41
CA LEU A 127 -6.49 11.72 1.49
C LEU A 127 -7.83 12.35 1.11
N THR A 128 -7.79 13.52 0.46
CA THR A 128 -9.01 14.29 0.14
C THR A 128 -9.53 14.01 -1.27
N ALA A 129 -8.75 13.33 -2.11
CA ALA A 129 -8.97 13.13 -3.54
C ALA A 129 -9.02 14.42 -4.38
N ARG A 130 -8.78 15.60 -3.77
CA ARG A 130 -8.91 16.91 -4.43
C ARG A 130 -7.66 17.30 -5.19
N LYS A 131 -7.87 17.96 -6.32
CA LYS A 131 -6.81 18.50 -7.15
C LYS A 131 -6.08 19.64 -6.43
N TYR A 132 -4.76 19.73 -6.63
CA TYR A 132 -3.95 20.88 -6.28
C TYR A 132 -3.18 21.38 -7.50
N THR A 133 -2.87 22.66 -7.52
CA THR A 133 -2.29 23.36 -8.68
C THR A 133 -0.85 23.77 -8.44
N LEU A 134 -0.10 23.94 -9.53
CA LEU A 134 1.26 24.46 -9.48
C LEU A 134 1.25 25.96 -9.14
N ASP A 135 2.02 26.36 -8.14
CA ASP A 135 2.18 27.77 -7.74
C ASP A 135 3.14 28.53 -8.68
N ALA A 136 2.73 28.66 -9.94
CA ALA A 136 3.40 29.44 -10.96
C ALA A 136 2.38 30.00 -11.94
N THR A 137 2.75 31.02 -12.73
CA THR A 137 1.89 31.46 -13.82
C THR A 137 2.06 30.55 -15.05
N PRO A 138 1.01 30.34 -15.86
CA PRO A 138 1.13 29.58 -17.11
C PRO A 138 2.24 30.10 -18.04
N ALA A 139 2.42 31.43 -18.08
CA ALA A 139 3.48 32.07 -18.86
C ALA A 139 4.89 31.72 -18.34
N ALA A 140 5.08 31.74 -17.02
CA ALA A 140 6.35 31.38 -16.38
C ALA A 140 6.68 29.89 -16.57
N PHE A 141 5.68 29.01 -16.44
CA PHE A 141 5.84 27.58 -16.68
C PHE A 141 6.18 27.27 -18.15
N SER A 142 5.51 27.94 -19.10
CA SER A 142 5.84 27.85 -20.53
C SER A 142 7.28 28.32 -20.82
N ALA A 143 7.75 29.38 -20.14
CA ALA A 143 9.13 29.84 -20.25
C ALA A 143 10.13 28.83 -19.65
N ALA A 144 9.79 28.16 -18.55
CA ALA A 144 10.59 27.08 -17.96
C ALA A 144 10.73 25.89 -18.92
N ILE A 145 9.63 25.42 -19.51
CA ILE A 145 9.64 24.38 -20.55
C ILE A 145 10.55 24.78 -21.71
N ALA A 146 10.42 26.02 -22.21
CA ALA A 146 11.24 26.50 -23.32
C ALA A 146 12.73 26.59 -22.96
N ALA A 147 13.07 26.93 -21.71
CA ALA A 147 14.45 26.96 -21.23
C ALA A 147 15.04 25.56 -21.12
N ALA A 148 14.33 24.62 -20.48
CA ALA A 148 14.72 23.23 -20.38
C ALA A 148 14.90 22.58 -21.77
N ALA A 149 14.00 22.86 -22.71
CA ALA A 149 14.11 22.38 -24.10
C ALA A 149 15.40 22.87 -24.78
N ARG A 150 15.80 24.14 -24.56
CA ARG A 150 17.08 24.67 -25.05
C ARG A 150 18.29 24.00 -24.37
N ALA A 151 18.11 23.51 -23.15
CA ALA A 151 19.11 22.77 -22.39
C ALA A 151 19.16 21.27 -22.74
N GLY A 152 18.32 20.79 -23.65
CA GLY A 152 18.35 19.41 -24.16
C GLY A 152 17.21 18.52 -23.67
N ALA A 153 16.26 19.06 -22.90
CA ALA A 153 15.07 18.31 -22.47
C ALA A 153 14.22 17.82 -23.65
N SER A 154 13.66 16.62 -23.51
CA SER A 154 12.76 16.00 -24.49
C SER A 154 11.36 15.89 -23.88
N PHE A 155 10.43 16.71 -24.37
CA PHE A 155 9.07 16.77 -23.83
C PHE A 155 8.08 15.86 -24.58
N PRO A 156 6.98 15.42 -23.93
CA PRO A 156 5.94 14.57 -24.52
C PRO A 156 5.01 15.34 -25.49
N THR A 157 5.60 15.96 -26.51
CA THR A 157 4.85 16.63 -27.57
C THR A 157 4.17 15.62 -28.48
N ARG A 158 2.93 15.88 -28.88
CA ARG A 158 2.23 15.11 -29.91
C ARG A 158 2.79 15.40 -31.31
N ASP A 159 2.41 14.59 -32.29
CA ASP A 159 2.86 14.76 -33.69
C ASP A 159 2.60 16.17 -34.22
N GLY A 160 3.70 16.88 -34.55
CA GLY A 160 3.67 18.27 -35.03
C GLY A 160 3.39 19.33 -33.96
N GLU A 161 3.27 18.95 -32.69
CA GLU A 161 3.06 19.85 -31.57
C GLU A 161 4.38 20.53 -31.16
N THR A 162 4.32 21.84 -30.93
CA THR A 162 5.45 22.59 -30.34
C THR A 162 5.39 22.50 -28.83
N THR A 163 6.52 22.70 -28.13
CA THR A 163 6.52 22.76 -26.65
C THR A 163 5.58 23.83 -26.09
N ALA A 164 5.44 24.96 -26.78
CA ALA A 164 4.45 25.99 -26.44
C ALA A 164 2.99 25.54 -26.70
N GLY A 165 2.77 24.67 -27.70
CA GLY A 165 1.49 24.02 -27.95
C GLY A 165 1.11 23.06 -26.83
N MET A 166 2.05 22.20 -26.45
CA MET A 166 1.92 21.27 -25.33
C MET A 166 1.62 22.02 -24.02
N ALA A 167 2.39 23.07 -23.71
CA ALA A 167 2.16 23.89 -22.52
C ALA A 167 0.74 24.47 -22.46
N ARG A 168 0.18 24.94 -23.59
CA ARG A 168 -1.21 25.42 -23.67
C ARG A 168 -2.22 24.30 -23.50
N ARG A 169 -1.99 23.13 -24.12
CA ARG A 169 -2.87 21.96 -23.99
C ARG A 169 -2.97 21.48 -22.54
N MET A 170 -1.87 21.56 -21.79
CA MET A 170 -1.78 21.08 -20.41
C MET A 170 -2.08 22.17 -19.36
N GLU A 171 -2.44 23.39 -19.77
CA GLU A 171 -2.60 24.52 -18.86
C GLU A 171 -3.61 24.23 -17.75
N SER A 172 -4.82 23.78 -18.10
CA SER A 172 -5.85 23.41 -17.11
C SER A 172 -5.43 22.26 -16.21
N LEU A 173 -4.56 21.36 -16.66
CA LEU A 173 -4.07 20.24 -15.85
C LEU A 173 -3.25 20.73 -14.65
N PHE A 174 -2.42 21.75 -14.86
CA PHE A 174 -1.53 22.29 -13.82
C PHE A 174 -2.12 23.46 -13.03
N PHE A 175 -3.01 24.27 -13.63
CA PHE A 175 -3.38 25.59 -13.08
C PHE A 175 -4.86 25.81 -12.83
N ASP A 176 -5.75 24.96 -13.34
CA ASP A 176 -7.19 25.13 -13.15
C ASP A 176 -7.69 24.17 -12.04
N PRO A 177 -8.06 24.67 -10.86
CA PRO A 177 -8.56 23.83 -9.76
C PRO A 177 -9.97 23.29 -10.03
N ASP A 178 -10.73 23.90 -10.95
CA ASP A 178 -12.09 23.52 -11.30
C ASP A 178 -12.14 22.54 -12.48
N PHE A 179 -11.05 22.43 -13.25
CA PHE A 179 -10.89 21.39 -14.26
C PHE A 179 -10.59 20.04 -13.60
N GLU A 180 -11.57 19.12 -13.66
CA GLU A 180 -11.48 17.76 -13.10
C GLU A 180 -11.01 17.79 -11.63
N PRO A 181 -11.81 18.37 -10.71
CA PRO A 181 -11.36 18.79 -9.38
C PRO A 181 -11.14 17.64 -8.39
N ILE A 182 -11.54 16.41 -8.73
CA ILE A 182 -11.54 15.26 -7.84
C ILE A 182 -11.25 13.96 -8.59
N VAL A 183 -10.29 13.17 -8.09
CA VAL A 183 -9.88 11.91 -8.75
C VAL A 183 -10.90 10.80 -8.55
N THR A 184 -11.53 10.74 -7.38
CA THR A 184 -12.57 9.76 -7.06
C THR A 184 -13.68 10.45 -6.27
N ASN A 185 -14.84 10.62 -6.89
CA ASN A 185 -15.99 11.25 -6.26
C ASN A 185 -16.98 10.19 -5.79
N LYS A 186 -17.03 9.92 -4.48
CA LYS A 186 -17.97 8.95 -3.88
C LYS A 186 -19.32 9.56 -3.48
N THR A 187 -19.41 10.88 -3.49
CA THR A 187 -20.60 11.63 -3.07
C THR A 187 -20.84 12.78 -4.05
N PRO A 188 -21.16 12.47 -5.32
CA PRO A 188 -21.45 13.47 -6.34
C PRO A 188 -22.68 14.30 -5.96
N GLY A 189 -22.81 15.49 -6.55
CA GLY A 189 -24.01 16.30 -6.42
C GLY A 189 -25.27 15.58 -6.95
N PRO A 190 -26.49 16.04 -6.60
CA PRO A 190 -27.74 15.36 -6.98
C PRO A 190 -27.93 15.11 -8.49
N ASP A 191 -27.32 15.95 -9.33
CA ASP A 191 -27.43 15.89 -10.80
C ASP A 191 -26.11 15.42 -11.47
N GLU A 192 -25.12 14.99 -10.68
CA GLU A 192 -23.82 14.52 -11.17
C GLU A 192 -23.77 12.99 -11.20
N ASP A 193 -23.25 12.44 -12.30
CA ASP A 193 -23.01 11.01 -12.40
C ASP A 193 -21.73 10.62 -11.64
N LEU A 194 -21.79 9.51 -10.90
CA LEU A 194 -20.70 9.02 -10.05
C LEU A 194 -19.39 8.80 -10.83
N LEU A 195 -19.49 8.22 -12.03
CA LEU A 195 -18.33 7.86 -12.84
C LEU A 195 -17.82 9.06 -13.62
N LEU A 196 -18.73 9.82 -14.25
CA LEU A 196 -18.35 11.01 -15.03
C LEU A 196 -17.83 12.17 -14.16
N SER A 197 -18.15 12.19 -12.87
CA SER A 197 -17.64 13.19 -11.93
C SER A 197 -16.31 12.81 -11.27
N SER A 198 -15.74 11.65 -11.61
CA SER A 198 -14.45 11.17 -11.10
C SER A 198 -13.39 11.25 -12.20
N ALA A 199 -12.24 11.87 -11.92
CA ALA A 199 -11.17 12.03 -12.91
C ALA A 199 -10.29 10.78 -13.12
N ASN A 200 -10.40 9.76 -12.27
CA ASN A 200 -9.62 8.53 -12.44
C ASN A 200 -9.89 7.84 -13.78
N ASN A 201 -8.88 7.14 -14.28
CA ASN A 201 -8.89 6.53 -15.61
C ASN A 201 -9.41 5.08 -15.59
N LEU A 202 -10.29 4.74 -14.64
CA LEU A 202 -10.91 3.42 -14.56
C LEU A 202 -12.10 3.29 -15.51
N TYR A 203 -12.69 4.43 -15.88
CA TYR A 203 -13.81 4.57 -16.79
C TYR A 203 -13.52 5.71 -17.77
N LYS A 204 -13.88 5.54 -19.05
CA LYS A 204 -13.71 6.59 -20.07
C LYS A 204 -14.98 6.74 -20.91
N ASP A 205 -15.64 7.89 -20.76
CA ASP A 205 -16.92 8.22 -21.40
C ASP A 205 -18.07 7.27 -21.02
N VAL A 206 -18.04 6.76 -19.78
CA VAL A 206 -19.02 5.83 -19.22
C VAL A 206 -19.74 6.46 -18.03
N SER A 207 -21.07 6.41 -18.03
CA SER A 207 -21.91 6.79 -16.90
C SER A 207 -22.43 5.57 -16.13
N THR A 208 -22.98 5.80 -14.94
CA THR A 208 -23.67 4.74 -14.18
C THR A 208 -24.87 4.16 -14.92
N THR A 209 -25.60 4.98 -15.70
CA THR A 209 -26.73 4.51 -16.52
C THR A 209 -26.30 3.54 -17.61
N ASP A 210 -25.12 3.72 -18.20
CA ASP A 210 -24.61 2.80 -19.23
C ASP A 210 -24.42 1.38 -18.67
N LEU A 211 -24.18 1.25 -17.37
CA LEU A 211 -23.92 -0.02 -16.69
C LEU A 211 -25.17 -0.84 -16.37
N GLU A 212 -26.37 -0.26 -16.42
CA GLU A 212 -27.62 -0.92 -15.97
C GLU A 212 -27.90 -2.24 -16.70
N GLN A 213 -27.38 -2.39 -17.93
CA GLN A 213 -27.56 -3.58 -18.77
C GLN A 213 -26.23 -4.19 -19.24
N PHE A 214 -25.11 -3.79 -18.63
CA PHE A 214 -23.80 -4.30 -18.99
C PHE A 214 -23.28 -5.25 -17.92
N GLU A 215 -23.04 -6.50 -18.33
CA GLU A 215 -22.40 -7.50 -17.48
C GLU A 215 -20.89 -7.46 -17.73
N GLU A 216 -20.14 -6.94 -16.75
CA GLU A 216 -18.69 -6.93 -16.80
C GLU A 216 -18.13 -8.33 -16.62
N ARG A 217 -17.24 -8.74 -17.52
CA ARG A 217 -16.51 -10.00 -17.40
C ARG A 217 -15.23 -9.84 -16.59
N TYR A 218 -14.65 -8.64 -16.59
CA TYR A 218 -13.39 -8.29 -15.94
C TYR A 218 -13.58 -7.09 -15.03
N PRO A 219 -14.44 -7.18 -14.00
CA PRO A 219 -14.78 -6.03 -13.15
C PRO A 219 -13.55 -5.43 -12.47
N LEU A 220 -12.64 -6.29 -11.96
CA LEU A 220 -11.43 -5.87 -11.26
C LEU A 220 -10.30 -5.42 -12.22
N THR A 221 -10.15 -6.10 -13.35
CA THR A 221 -8.95 -6.06 -14.21
C THR A 221 -9.20 -5.45 -15.60
N SER A 222 -10.02 -4.42 -15.68
CA SER A 222 -10.22 -3.70 -16.94
C SER A 222 -10.51 -2.23 -16.72
N ARG A 223 -10.14 -1.40 -17.70
CA ARG A 223 -10.74 -0.08 -17.88
C ARG A 223 -12.00 -0.26 -18.71
N LEU A 224 -13.10 0.36 -18.30
CA LEU A 224 -14.32 0.33 -19.10
C LEU A 224 -14.43 1.61 -19.93
N THR A 225 -14.56 1.48 -21.25
CA THR A 225 -14.66 2.63 -22.15
C THR A 225 -15.82 2.49 -23.12
N LYS A 226 -16.31 3.63 -23.63
CA LYS A 226 -17.30 3.66 -24.69
C LYS A 226 -16.66 3.96 -26.05
N VAL A 227 -16.63 2.96 -26.93
CA VAL A 227 -16.12 3.07 -28.31
C VAL A 227 -17.28 2.92 -29.28
N ASP A 228 -17.51 3.92 -30.15
CA ASP A 228 -18.61 3.94 -31.12
C ASP A 228 -20.00 3.64 -30.50
N GLY A 229 -20.23 4.16 -29.27
CA GLY A 229 -21.47 3.98 -28.53
C GLY A 229 -21.63 2.61 -27.86
N ARG A 230 -20.59 1.76 -27.84
CA ARG A 230 -20.61 0.45 -27.19
C ARG A 230 -19.59 0.39 -26.06
N LEU A 231 -19.96 -0.25 -24.96
CA LEU A 231 -19.05 -0.52 -23.85
C LEU A 231 -18.04 -1.61 -24.22
N VAL A 232 -16.78 -1.36 -23.90
CA VAL A 232 -15.63 -2.24 -24.16
C VAL A 232 -14.77 -2.31 -22.91
N GLU A 233 -14.49 -3.53 -22.45
CA GLU A 233 -13.52 -3.79 -21.39
C GLU A 233 -12.10 -3.85 -21.98
N GLU A 234 -11.30 -2.83 -21.72
CA GLU A 234 -9.86 -2.85 -21.99
C GLU A 234 -9.14 -3.60 -20.87
N VAL A 235 -9.09 -4.93 -21.01
CA VAL A 235 -8.54 -5.82 -19.98
C VAL A 235 -7.06 -5.58 -19.75
N TYR A 236 -6.65 -5.51 -18.48
CA TYR A 236 -5.27 -5.38 -18.02
C TYR A 236 -4.56 -6.73 -18.11
N LYS A 237 -3.79 -6.95 -19.19
CA LYS A 237 -3.11 -8.22 -19.45
C LYS A 237 -2.07 -8.11 -20.56
N VAL A 238 -1.29 -9.17 -20.74
CA VAL A 238 -0.48 -9.35 -21.97
C VAL A 238 -1.37 -9.31 -23.22
N GLY A 239 -1.01 -8.45 -24.17
CA GLY A 239 -1.79 -8.20 -25.39
C GLY A 239 -3.04 -7.32 -25.18
N GLY A 240 -3.28 -6.84 -23.96
CA GLY A 240 -4.34 -5.88 -23.62
C GLY A 240 -3.78 -4.54 -23.16
N ARG A 241 -4.54 -3.84 -22.32
CA ARG A 241 -4.08 -2.60 -21.68
C ARG A 241 -2.94 -2.92 -20.69
N TYR A 242 -1.94 -2.05 -20.62
CA TYR A 242 -0.70 -2.22 -19.84
C TYR A 242 0.16 -3.42 -20.24
N SER A 243 0.02 -3.92 -21.47
CA SER A 243 0.74 -5.12 -21.91
C SER A 243 2.27 -5.00 -21.78
N GLN A 244 2.83 -3.81 -21.92
CA GLN A 244 4.28 -3.61 -21.86
C GLN A 244 4.77 -3.76 -20.42
N GLU A 245 4.17 -3.03 -19.49
CA GLU A 245 4.46 -3.07 -18.06
C GLU A 245 4.25 -4.49 -17.52
N ILE A 246 3.09 -5.10 -17.83
CA ILE A 246 2.76 -6.46 -17.40
C ILE A 246 3.74 -7.50 -17.93
N SER A 247 4.23 -7.35 -19.16
CA SER A 247 5.23 -8.27 -19.71
C SER A 247 6.56 -8.18 -18.95
N GLU A 248 6.96 -6.97 -18.54
CA GLU A 248 8.16 -6.77 -17.72
C GLU A 248 7.97 -7.27 -16.28
N ILE A 249 6.78 -7.10 -15.68
CA ILE A 249 6.41 -7.72 -14.41
C ILE A 249 6.60 -9.24 -14.50
N ILE A 250 5.98 -9.88 -15.51
CA ILE A 250 6.08 -11.34 -15.72
C ILE A 250 7.53 -11.78 -15.87
N ARG A 251 8.34 -11.06 -16.67
CA ARG A 251 9.76 -11.40 -16.87
C ARG A 251 10.52 -11.47 -15.54
N HIS A 252 10.25 -10.54 -14.63
CA HIS A 252 10.87 -10.50 -13.30
C HIS A 252 10.31 -11.56 -12.35
N LEU A 253 8.99 -11.83 -12.38
CA LEU A 253 8.39 -12.93 -11.61
C LEU A 253 8.93 -14.29 -12.07
N GLU A 254 9.12 -14.51 -13.37
CA GLU A 254 9.75 -15.73 -13.90
C GLU A 254 11.20 -15.87 -13.42
N ALA A 255 11.95 -14.77 -13.38
CA ALA A 255 13.33 -14.74 -12.86
C ALA A 255 13.40 -14.99 -11.34
N ALA A 256 12.34 -14.70 -10.59
CA ALA A 256 12.24 -14.96 -9.15
C ALA A 256 12.05 -16.45 -8.82
N ILE A 257 11.37 -17.21 -9.69
CA ILE A 257 10.98 -18.63 -9.46
C ILE A 257 12.13 -19.53 -8.99
N PRO A 258 13.36 -19.50 -9.56
CA PRO A 258 14.45 -20.36 -9.11
C PRO A 258 14.85 -20.16 -7.64
N PHE A 259 14.61 -18.98 -7.09
CA PHE A 259 14.99 -18.61 -5.73
C PHE A 259 13.86 -18.82 -4.72
N ALA A 260 12.62 -18.93 -5.18
CA ALA A 260 11.43 -19.16 -4.37
C ALA A 260 11.38 -20.57 -3.72
N SER A 261 10.63 -20.70 -2.61
CA SER A 261 10.20 -21.99 -2.05
C SER A 261 9.21 -22.69 -2.99
N GLU A 262 8.94 -23.99 -2.83
CA GLU A 262 7.96 -24.65 -3.71
C GLU A 262 6.52 -24.05 -3.63
N PRO A 263 5.97 -23.73 -2.44
CA PRO A 263 4.71 -23.00 -2.34
C PRO A 263 4.75 -21.63 -3.03
N MET A 264 5.80 -20.84 -2.82
CA MET A 264 5.96 -19.54 -3.48
C MET A 264 6.06 -19.69 -5.00
N LYS A 265 6.76 -20.71 -5.52
CA LYS A 265 6.79 -20.99 -6.96
C LYS A 265 5.40 -21.27 -7.52
N LYS A 266 4.52 -21.92 -6.76
CA LYS A 266 3.12 -22.16 -7.14
C LYS A 266 2.37 -20.82 -7.24
N ALA A 267 2.48 -19.98 -6.20
CA ALA A 267 1.87 -18.66 -6.17
C ALA A 267 2.36 -17.76 -7.32
N LEU A 268 3.69 -17.64 -7.52
CA LEU A 268 4.27 -16.82 -8.59
C LEU A 268 3.83 -17.29 -9.98
N ARG A 269 3.75 -18.60 -10.24
CA ARG A 269 3.26 -19.13 -11.52
C ARG A 269 1.78 -18.83 -11.74
N ALA A 270 0.97 -18.90 -10.69
CA ALA A 270 -0.44 -18.52 -10.77
C ALA A 270 -0.61 -17.02 -11.00
N ASN A 271 0.20 -16.17 -10.37
CA ASN A 271 0.22 -14.73 -10.62
C ASN A 271 0.60 -14.42 -12.08
N ILE A 272 1.63 -15.07 -12.62
CA ILE A 272 2.00 -14.95 -14.04
C ILE A 272 0.84 -15.36 -14.97
N ALA A 273 0.10 -16.42 -14.63
CA ALA A 273 -1.07 -16.83 -15.43
C ALA A 273 -2.16 -15.76 -15.40
N TYR A 274 -2.46 -15.23 -14.21
CA TYR A 274 -3.40 -14.13 -14.02
C TYR A 274 -3.01 -12.90 -14.85
N TYR A 275 -1.75 -12.46 -14.83
CA TYR A 275 -1.27 -11.34 -15.67
C TYR A 275 -1.37 -11.60 -17.18
N ARG A 276 -1.28 -12.87 -17.62
CA ARG A 276 -1.42 -13.22 -19.04
C ARG A 276 -2.87 -13.13 -19.51
N THR A 277 -3.84 -13.42 -18.66
CA THR A 277 -5.25 -13.58 -19.05
C THR A 277 -6.15 -12.45 -18.57
N GLY A 278 -5.83 -11.84 -17.43
CA GLY A 278 -6.67 -10.95 -16.65
C GLY A 278 -7.90 -11.63 -16.03
N ASP A 279 -8.04 -12.95 -16.15
CA ASP A 279 -9.29 -13.67 -15.86
C ASP A 279 -9.55 -13.83 -14.35
N PRO A 280 -10.77 -13.56 -13.85
CA PRO A 280 -11.12 -13.76 -12.45
C PRO A 280 -10.87 -15.19 -11.93
N ALA A 281 -10.95 -16.21 -12.80
CA ALA A 281 -10.63 -17.58 -12.40
C ALA A 281 -9.13 -17.80 -12.14
N ASP A 282 -8.27 -17.14 -12.92
CA ASP A 282 -6.82 -17.18 -12.71
C ASP A 282 -6.41 -16.34 -11.50
N GLN A 283 -7.06 -15.20 -11.26
CA GLN A 283 -6.92 -14.43 -10.02
C GLN A 283 -7.24 -15.30 -8.81
N ARG A 284 -8.39 -15.97 -8.82
CA ARG A 284 -8.81 -16.85 -7.72
C ARG A 284 -7.83 -18.00 -7.50
N THR A 285 -7.22 -18.51 -8.58
CA THR A 285 -6.18 -19.54 -8.49
C THR A 285 -4.90 -19.00 -7.85
N TYR A 286 -4.52 -17.77 -8.17
CA TYR A 286 -3.43 -17.06 -7.51
C TYR A 286 -3.71 -16.84 -6.03
N ASP A 287 -4.88 -16.28 -5.69
CA ASP A 287 -5.29 -16.01 -4.32
C ASP A 287 -5.21 -17.25 -3.42
N ILE A 288 -5.71 -18.39 -3.90
CA ILE A 288 -5.61 -19.68 -3.19
C ILE A 288 -4.14 -20.10 -3.03
N ALA A 289 -3.36 -20.08 -4.11
CA ALA A 289 -1.97 -20.49 -4.06
C ALA A 289 -1.12 -19.60 -3.14
N TRP A 290 -1.44 -18.31 -3.07
CA TRP A 290 -0.80 -17.33 -2.20
C TRP A 290 -1.15 -17.58 -0.73
N VAL A 291 -2.43 -17.76 -0.39
CA VAL A 291 -2.86 -18.08 0.99
C VAL A 291 -2.29 -19.41 1.47
N GLU A 292 -2.21 -20.43 0.61
CA GLU A 292 -1.64 -21.73 0.96
C GLU A 292 -0.14 -21.69 1.28
N ASP A 293 0.58 -20.66 0.82
CA ASP A 293 1.99 -20.47 1.18
C ASP A 293 2.14 -19.92 2.60
N GLN A 294 2.35 -20.85 3.53
CA GLN A 294 2.56 -20.59 4.96
C GLN A 294 4.02 -20.78 5.39
N LEU A 295 4.91 -21.10 4.44
CA LEU A 295 6.29 -21.53 4.73
C LEU A 295 7.33 -20.49 4.34
N SER A 296 7.02 -19.61 3.38
CA SER A 296 7.97 -18.62 2.89
C SER A 296 8.18 -17.48 3.89
N SER A 297 9.46 -17.16 4.14
CA SER A 297 9.90 -16.00 4.93
C SER A 297 9.84 -14.69 4.14
N VAL A 298 9.95 -14.75 2.82
CA VAL A 298 9.81 -13.63 1.87
C VAL A 298 8.48 -13.79 1.17
N ASP A 299 7.76 -12.69 0.98
CA ASP A 299 6.48 -12.69 0.28
C ASP A 299 6.28 -11.37 -0.49
N THR A 300 5.24 -11.32 -1.32
CA THR A 300 4.89 -10.16 -2.13
C THR A 300 3.39 -10.08 -2.37
N ILE A 301 2.90 -8.85 -2.46
CA ILE A 301 1.65 -8.52 -3.12
C ILE A 301 2.06 -7.85 -4.43
N ASN A 302 1.49 -8.26 -5.56
CA ASN A 302 1.80 -7.68 -6.87
C ASN A 302 0.64 -7.98 -7.81
N GLY A 303 -0.27 -7.02 -7.98
CA GLY A 303 -1.51 -7.23 -8.73
C GLY A 303 -2.52 -6.09 -8.60
N PHE A 304 -3.70 -6.29 -9.18
CA PHE A 304 -4.86 -5.42 -9.00
C PHE A 304 -5.66 -5.92 -7.80
N THR A 305 -5.71 -5.13 -6.72
CA THR A 305 -6.18 -5.63 -5.40
C THR A 305 -7.32 -4.79 -4.83
N GLU A 306 -7.02 -3.55 -4.43
CA GLU A 306 -7.95 -2.72 -3.69
C GLU A 306 -8.82 -1.88 -4.62
N VAL A 307 -10.08 -1.69 -4.22
CA VAL A 307 -11.09 -1.02 -5.07
C VAL A 307 -11.41 0.39 -4.59
N TYR A 308 -10.60 0.97 -3.70
CA TYR A 308 -10.91 2.24 -3.05
C TYR A 308 -10.90 3.43 -4.00
N MET A 309 -10.07 3.37 -5.06
CA MET A 309 -9.98 4.38 -6.11
C MET A 309 -11.21 4.38 -7.04
N ASP A 310 -11.96 3.28 -7.09
CA ASP A 310 -13.21 3.23 -7.81
C ASP A 310 -14.35 3.77 -6.95
N ALA A 311 -15.10 4.75 -7.47
CA ALA A 311 -16.27 5.28 -6.81
C ALA A 311 -17.38 4.22 -6.61
N ARG A 312 -17.45 3.23 -7.50
CA ARG A 312 -18.35 2.06 -7.39
C ARG A 312 -17.75 0.93 -6.54
N GLY A 313 -16.43 0.90 -6.36
CA GLY A 313 -15.74 -0.18 -5.65
C GLY A 313 -15.67 -1.50 -6.41
N ALA A 314 -15.48 -1.48 -7.74
CA ALA A 314 -15.39 -2.69 -8.56
C ALA A 314 -14.01 -2.89 -9.21
N LYS A 315 -13.35 -1.80 -9.62
CA LYS A 315 -12.08 -1.81 -10.35
C LYS A 315 -10.90 -1.83 -9.39
N GLY A 316 -9.96 -2.74 -9.61
CA GLY A 316 -8.78 -2.90 -8.76
C GLY A 316 -7.69 -1.91 -9.15
N ALA A 317 -7.20 -1.15 -8.16
CA ALA A 317 -5.96 -0.40 -8.26
C ALA A 317 -4.78 -1.38 -8.28
N TRP A 318 -3.81 -1.12 -9.17
CA TRP A 318 -2.57 -1.87 -9.20
C TRP A 318 -1.70 -1.47 -8.02
N GLU A 319 -1.16 -2.46 -7.33
CA GLU A 319 -0.31 -2.25 -6.17
C GLU A 319 0.80 -3.32 -6.10
N ALA A 320 1.89 -2.97 -5.42
CA ALA A 320 2.91 -3.95 -5.09
C ALA A 320 3.63 -3.64 -3.78
N LEU A 321 3.84 -4.70 -2.99
CA LEU A 321 4.72 -4.73 -1.83
C LEU A 321 5.68 -5.91 -1.92
N VAL A 322 6.91 -5.71 -1.45
CA VAL A 322 7.89 -6.77 -1.22
C VAL A 322 8.33 -6.71 0.22
N PHE A 323 8.22 -7.82 0.93
CA PHE A 323 8.47 -7.85 2.36
C PHE A 323 9.01 -9.21 2.82
N TYR A 324 9.52 -9.24 4.04
CA TYR A 324 9.86 -10.49 4.72
C TYR A 324 9.27 -10.51 6.12
N VAL A 325 9.01 -11.72 6.64
CA VAL A 325 8.50 -11.95 7.99
C VAL A 325 9.55 -11.51 9.01
N ASN A 326 9.16 -10.63 9.92
CA ASN A 326 9.97 -10.23 11.07
C ASN A 326 9.83 -11.29 12.17
N PRO A 327 10.83 -12.17 12.41
CA PRO A 327 10.69 -13.28 13.34
C PRO A 327 10.57 -12.82 14.80
N GLU A 328 11.18 -11.68 15.15
CA GLU A 328 11.18 -11.14 16.52
C GLU A 328 9.79 -10.62 16.90
N LYS A 329 9.21 -9.76 16.05
CA LYS A 329 7.87 -9.17 16.29
C LYS A 329 6.73 -10.18 16.05
N THR A 330 6.94 -11.18 15.20
CA THR A 330 5.92 -12.22 14.91
C THR A 330 5.56 -13.07 16.14
N GLY A 331 6.44 -13.18 17.15
CA GLY A 331 6.15 -13.95 18.37
C GLY A 331 4.92 -13.47 19.14
N ALA A 332 4.72 -12.15 19.25
CA ALA A 332 3.57 -11.55 19.92
C ALA A 332 2.26 -11.85 19.18
N ILE A 333 2.28 -11.69 17.84
CA ILE A 333 1.14 -11.95 16.96
C ILE A 333 0.73 -13.42 17.00
N LYS A 334 1.69 -14.36 16.96
CA LYS A 334 1.41 -15.79 17.10
C LYS A 334 0.80 -16.14 18.45
N THR A 335 1.21 -15.44 19.50
CA THR A 335 0.62 -15.63 20.84
C THR A 335 -0.84 -15.18 20.87
N LEU A 336 -1.18 -14.05 20.23
CA LEU A 336 -2.58 -13.60 20.10
C LEU A 336 -3.41 -14.60 19.30
N ALA A 337 -2.91 -15.05 18.14
CA ALA A 337 -3.60 -16.01 17.29
C ALA A 337 -3.87 -17.34 18.03
N ALA A 338 -2.88 -17.85 18.77
CA ALA A 338 -3.02 -19.07 19.58
C ALA A 338 -4.06 -18.94 20.72
N ASN A 339 -4.39 -17.72 21.12
CA ASN A 339 -5.39 -17.43 22.14
C ASN A 339 -6.69 -16.83 21.57
N ALA A 340 -6.88 -16.81 20.24
CA ALA A 340 -8.03 -16.18 19.60
C ALA A 340 -9.37 -16.70 20.13
N GLN A 341 -9.50 -18.02 20.33
CA GLN A 341 -10.72 -18.61 20.91
C GLN A 341 -11.00 -18.11 22.33
N TRP A 342 -9.96 -17.91 23.16
CA TRP A 342 -10.12 -17.40 24.51
C TRP A 342 -10.75 -16.00 24.52
N PHE A 343 -10.37 -15.16 23.55
CA PHE A 343 -10.95 -13.83 23.34
C PHE A 343 -12.39 -13.93 22.82
N GLU A 344 -12.63 -14.72 21.77
CA GLU A 344 -13.96 -14.92 21.18
C GLU A 344 -15.00 -15.34 22.22
N ASP A 345 -14.66 -16.31 23.07
CA ASP A 345 -15.54 -16.82 24.14
C ASP A 345 -15.94 -15.73 25.16
N ARG A 346 -15.14 -14.65 25.27
CA ARG A 346 -15.28 -13.56 26.26
C ARG A 346 -15.75 -12.25 25.66
N MET A 347 -16.03 -12.21 24.35
CA MET A 347 -16.51 -11.00 23.71
C MET A 347 -17.84 -10.52 24.33
N PRO A 348 -18.05 -9.20 24.45
CA PRO A 348 -19.17 -8.64 25.20
C PRO A 348 -20.53 -8.76 24.47
N TRP A 349 -20.53 -9.13 23.18
CA TRP A 349 -21.76 -9.33 22.41
C TRP A 349 -22.45 -10.66 22.71
N ASP A 350 -23.71 -10.76 22.28
CA ASP A 350 -24.58 -11.93 22.48
C ASP A 350 -23.88 -13.24 22.04
N PRO A 351 -23.86 -14.30 22.87
CA PRO A 351 -23.21 -15.58 22.55
C PRO A 351 -23.58 -16.18 21.20
N LYS A 352 -24.80 -15.94 20.69
CA LYS A 352 -25.22 -16.47 19.38
C LYS A 352 -24.42 -15.90 18.20
N TYR A 353 -23.78 -14.74 18.39
CA TYR A 353 -22.92 -14.11 17.40
C TYR A 353 -21.44 -14.45 17.60
N ARG A 354 -21.10 -15.33 18.54
CA ARG A 354 -19.73 -15.82 18.70
C ARG A 354 -19.50 -17.03 17.79
N LYS A 355 -18.29 -17.17 17.28
CA LYS A 355 -17.85 -18.37 16.56
C LYS A 355 -17.65 -19.51 17.55
N GLU A 356 -18.10 -20.71 17.17
CA GLU A 356 -17.87 -21.93 17.96
C GLU A 356 -16.39 -22.35 17.90
N GLU A 357 -15.75 -22.11 16.76
CA GLU A 357 -14.32 -22.35 16.54
C GLU A 357 -13.75 -21.22 15.69
N VAL A 358 -12.71 -20.55 16.18
CA VAL A 358 -11.91 -19.59 15.43
C VAL A 358 -10.77 -20.34 14.75
N THR A 359 -10.81 -20.42 13.42
CA THR A 359 -9.79 -21.09 12.60
C THR A 359 -9.26 -20.17 11.51
N GLY A 360 -8.10 -20.53 10.93
CA GLY A 360 -7.62 -19.93 9.68
C GLY A 360 -6.89 -18.58 9.80
N ILE A 361 -6.46 -18.17 11.01
CA ILE A 361 -5.72 -16.91 11.17
C ILE A 361 -4.21 -17.16 10.97
N THR A 362 -3.70 -16.74 9.81
CA THR A 362 -2.27 -16.56 9.62
C THR A 362 -1.95 -15.09 9.83
N ALA A 363 -1.21 -14.79 10.89
CA ALA A 363 -0.81 -13.44 11.19
C ALA A 363 0.70 -13.33 11.39
N ASN A 364 1.33 -12.42 10.65
CA ASN A 364 2.76 -12.17 10.71
C ASN A 364 3.06 -10.68 10.90
N ALA A 365 4.10 -10.40 11.66
CA ALA A 365 4.75 -9.11 11.61
C ALA A 365 5.71 -9.15 10.41
N ILE A 366 5.68 -8.13 9.56
CA ILE A 366 6.52 -8.06 8.36
C ILE A 366 7.34 -6.79 8.37
N ASP A 367 8.52 -6.85 7.79
CA ASP A 367 9.29 -5.67 7.43
C ASP A 367 9.20 -5.47 5.91
N VAL A 368 8.72 -4.29 5.53
CA VAL A 368 8.61 -3.85 4.14
C VAL A 368 10.00 -3.52 3.59
N VAL A 369 10.30 -4.02 2.40
CA VAL A 369 11.52 -3.66 1.64
C VAL A 369 11.22 -2.62 0.57
N PHE A 370 10.07 -2.74 -0.12
CA PHE A 370 9.68 -1.83 -1.18
C PHE A 370 8.17 -1.84 -1.40
N GLU A 371 7.62 -0.67 -1.74
CA GLU A 371 6.19 -0.45 -2.03
C GLU A 371 6.03 0.50 -3.20
N THR A 372 5.01 0.26 -4.01
CA THR A 372 4.60 1.16 -5.10
C THR A 372 3.15 0.86 -5.51
N GLY A 373 2.58 1.72 -6.36
CA GLY A 373 1.17 1.65 -6.70
C GLY A 373 0.29 2.14 -5.55
N ASP A 374 -0.84 1.49 -5.31
CA ASP A 374 -1.76 1.90 -4.24
C ASP A 374 -1.20 1.68 -2.81
N SER A 375 -0.11 0.90 -2.68
CA SER A 375 0.54 0.65 -1.38
C SER A 375 1.72 1.58 -1.07
N GLY A 376 2.10 2.49 -1.98
CA GLY A 376 3.26 3.35 -1.75
C GLY A 376 3.38 4.47 -2.78
N PRO A 377 3.80 5.69 -2.37
CA PRO A 377 4.51 5.98 -1.12
C PRO A 377 3.62 6.29 0.09
N VAL A 378 2.30 6.40 -0.09
CA VAL A 378 1.35 6.43 1.05
C VAL A 378 0.99 4.99 1.40
N THR A 379 1.60 4.49 2.47
CA THR A 379 1.56 3.08 2.86
C THR A 379 0.40 2.76 3.83
N PRO A 380 -0.22 1.57 3.74
CA PRO A 380 -1.02 1.03 4.83
C PRO A 380 -0.15 0.69 6.05
N ILE A 381 -0.78 0.40 7.19
CA ILE A 381 -0.10 -0.09 8.40
C ILE A 381 -0.35 -1.58 8.66
N GLY A 382 -1.33 -2.15 7.97
CA GLY A 382 -1.75 -3.54 8.05
C GLY A 382 -2.50 -3.92 6.78
N ILE A 383 -2.47 -5.20 6.41
CA ILE A 383 -3.11 -5.74 5.19
C ILE A 383 -3.74 -7.09 5.53
N ASN A 384 -4.94 -7.35 5.01
CA ASN A 384 -5.62 -8.65 5.15
C ASN A 384 -6.19 -9.11 3.81
N LEU A 385 -5.53 -10.08 3.19
CA LEU A 385 -5.83 -10.53 1.82
C LEU A 385 -5.98 -12.06 1.75
N PRO A 386 -6.60 -12.59 0.68
CA PRO A 386 -7.21 -11.89 -0.47
C PRO A 386 -8.58 -11.29 -0.13
N ASN A 387 -9.10 -10.42 -1.00
CA ASN A 387 -10.43 -9.81 -0.86
C ASN A 387 -11.60 -10.77 -1.18
N ASP A 388 -11.38 -11.87 -1.90
CA ASP A 388 -12.42 -12.88 -2.20
C ASP A 388 -12.84 -13.62 -0.92
N GLN A 389 -14.05 -13.31 -0.43
CA GLN A 389 -14.61 -13.91 0.78
C GLN A 389 -14.73 -15.44 0.70
N THR A 390 -15.05 -16.01 -0.47
CA THR A 390 -15.16 -17.46 -0.62
C THR A 390 -13.81 -18.15 -0.51
N VAL A 391 -12.73 -17.45 -0.89
CA VAL A 391 -11.36 -17.92 -0.64
C VAL A 391 -11.04 -17.84 0.84
N ARG A 392 -11.35 -16.71 1.49
CA ARG A 392 -11.13 -16.52 2.94
C ARG A 392 -11.82 -17.59 3.78
N GLU A 393 -13.09 -17.88 3.49
CA GLU A 393 -13.88 -18.87 4.24
C GLU A 393 -13.38 -20.31 4.07
N ARG A 394 -12.83 -20.66 2.89
CA ARG A 394 -12.46 -22.05 2.56
C ARG A 394 -10.98 -22.36 2.72
N TYR A 395 -10.12 -21.38 2.45
CA TYR A 395 -8.67 -21.54 2.37
C TYR A 395 -7.93 -20.68 3.40
N GLY A 396 -8.60 -19.68 3.99
CA GLY A 396 -8.03 -18.75 4.98
C GLY A 396 -7.62 -17.41 4.38
N SER A 397 -6.99 -16.56 5.20
CA SER A 397 -6.41 -15.29 4.77
C SER A 397 -5.02 -15.11 5.36
N LYS A 398 -4.26 -14.15 4.82
CA LYS A 398 -3.02 -13.66 5.41
C LYS A 398 -3.25 -12.23 5.90
N SER A 399 -3.11 -12.06 7.21
CA SER A 399 -3.09 -10.76 7.85
C SER A 399 -1.65 -10.39 8.21
N VAL A 400 -1.19 -9.21 7.82
CA VAL A 400 0.18 -8.76 8.07
C VAL A 400 0.18 -7.38 8.69
N SER A 401 1.05 -7.21 9.70
CA SER A 401 1.31 -5.93 10.36
C SER A 401 2.67 -5.40 9.89
N LEU A 402 2.69 -4.21 9.27
CA LEU A 402 3.89 -3.62 8.66
C LEU A 402 4.74 -2.97 9.77
N SER A 403 5.64 -3.75 10.34
CA SER A 403 6.31 -3.45 11.60
C SER A 403 7.28 -2.29 11.50
N ASN A 404 8.07 -2.23 10.44
CA ASN A 404 8.99 -1.14 10.21
C ASN A 404 8.28 0.15 9.76
N VAL A 405 7.12 0.05 9.09
CA VAL A 405 6.25 1.21 8.82
C VAL A 405 5.71 1.81 10.11
N ASN A 406 5.12 0.99 10.98
CA ASN A 406 4.59 1.45 12.27
C ASN A 406 5.67 2.06 13.16
N GLU A 407 6.85 1.44 13.20
CA GLU A 407 8.01 1.96 13.93
C GLU A 407 8.46 3.32 13.38
N SER A 408 8.65 3.41 12.07
CA SER A 408 9.05 4.66 11.41
C SER A 408 8.02 5.77 11.62
N TYR A 409 6.73 5.44 11.59
CA TYR A 409 5.65 6.38 11.86
C TYR A 409 5.66 6.91 13.30
N ASP A 410 5.97 6.08 14.30
CA ASP A 410 6.05 6.55 15.69
C ASP A 410 7.31 7.40 15.95
N LEU A 411 8.43 7.02 15.34
CA LEU A 411 9.74 7.66 15.54
C LEU A 411 9.95 8.92 14.68
N SER A 412 9.19 9.09 13.60
CA SER A 412 9.22 10.32 12.78
C SER A 412 8.40 11.48 13.37
N ARG A 413 7.63 11.23 14.44
CA ARG A 413 6.75 12.24 15.05
C ARG A 413 7.54 13.32 15.80
N PRO A 414 7.15 14.60 15.70
CA PRO A 414 7.72 15.66 16.51
C PRO A 414 7.55 15.36 18.01
N ALA A 415 8.61 15.57 18.80
CA ALA A 415 8.60 15.27 20.23
C ALA A 415 7.49 16.02 21.01
N ASN A 416 7.20 17.25 20.60
CA ASN A 416 6.18 18.10 21.21
C ASN A 416 4.73 17.71 20.85
N TYR A 417 4.52 16.85 19.83
CA TYR A 417 3.17 16.43 19.44
C TYR A 417 2.41 15.77 20.60
N ARG A 418 3.11 14.95 21.41
CA ARG A 418 2.55 14.30 22.60
C ARG A 418 2.32 15.27 23.76
N GLN A 419 3.00 16.42 23.79
CA GLN A 419 2.91 17.41 24.87
C GLN A 419 1.75 18.37 24.68
N GLU A 420 1.47 18.77 23.44
CA GLU A 420 0.44 19.78 23.13
C GLU A 420 -0.98 19.32 23.52
N PHE A 421 -1.27 18.03 23.37
CA PHE A 421 -2.63 17.49 23.52
C PHE A 421 -2.80 16.52 24.71
N ALA A 422 -1.74 16.25 25.48
CA ALA A 422 -1.86 15.48 26.71
C ALA A 422 -2.45 16.35 27.82
N TRP A 423 -3.27 15.75 28.69
CA TRP A 423 -3.86 16.48 29.81
C TRP A 423 -2.80 16.89 30.85
N SER A 424 -1.74 16.09 31.01
CA SER A 424 -0.64 16.37 31.91
C SER A 424 0.70 15.87 31.38
N GLU A 425 1.79 16.38 31.96
CA GLU A 425 3.15 15.92 31.68
C GLU A 425 3.33 14.41 31.99
N GLU A 426 2.67 13.90 33.04
CA GLU A 426 2.68 12.48 33.37
C GLU A 426 2.05 11.62 32.26
N GLU A 427 0.94 12.07 31.66
CA GLU A 427 0.34 11.36 30.53
C GLU A 427 1.20 11.42 29.28
N ALA A 428 1.80 12.57 28.99
CA ALA A 428 2.74 12.73 27.88
C ALA A 428 3.93 11.79 28.04
N GLU A 429 4.48 11.69 29.25
CA GLU A 429 5.62 10.82 29.57
C GLU A 429 5.24 9.32 29.50
N ARG A 430 4.06 8.95 30.00
CA ARG A 430 3.54 7.58 29.89
C ARG A 430 3.32 7.20 28.42
N SER A 431 2.79 8.11 27.61
CA SER A 431 2.63 7.94 26.16
C SER A 431 3.97 7.83 25.44
N ARG A 432 4.96 8.63 25.83
CA ARG A 432 6.33 8.54 25.30
C ARG A 432 6.97 7.18 25.60
N GLN A 433 6.75 6.63 26.80
CA GLN A 433 7.35 5.37 27.23
C GLN A 433 6.63 4.14 26.64
N TRP A 434 5.30 4.17 26.56
CA TRP A 434 4.48 2.98 26.29
C TRP A 434 3.59 3.09 25.05
N GLY A 435 3.48 4.27 24.44
CA GLY A 435 2.57 4.54 23.33
C GLY A 435 2.86 3.68 22.09
N GLY A 436 4.13 3.49 21.73
CA GLY A 436 4.51 2.61 20.62
C GLY A 436 4.07 1.16 20.85
N LEU A 437 4.36 0.59 22.03
CA LEU A 437 3.93 -0.75 22.41
C LEU A 437 2.40 -0.89 22.43
N ALA A 438 1.70 0.08 23.00
CA ALA A 438 0.24 0.08 23.09
C ALA A 438 -0.41 0.17 21.69
N GLY A 439 0.15 1.00 20.81
CA GLY A 439 -0.27 1.12 19.41
C GLY A 439 -0.07 -0.20 18.66
N GLU A 440 1.12 -0.79 18.73
CA GLU A 440 1.43 -2.07 18.10
C GLU A 440 0.49 -3.19 18.59
N MET A 441 0.28 -3.30 19.90
CA MET A 441 -0.67 -4.28 20.47
C MET A 441 -2.10 -4.04 19.99
N THR A 442 -2.54 -2.78 19.92
CA THR A 442 -3.89 -2.43 19.43
C THR A 442 -4.07 -2.85 17.98
N THR A 443 -3.10 -2.54 17.10
CA THR A 443 -3.12 -2.96 15.69
C THR A 443 -3.11 -4.49 15.58
N ASN A 444 -2.22 -5.17 16.30
CA ASN A 444 -2.16 -6.63 16.29
C ASN A 444 -3.49 -7.25 16.77
N MET A 445 -4.15 -6.67 17.77
CA MET A 445 -5.46 -7.14 18.20
C MET A 445 -6.55 -6.86 17.16
N HIS A 446 -6.56 -5.68 16.52
CA HIS A 446 -7.49 -5.32 15.45
C HIS A 446 -7.44 -6.35 14.29
N GLU A 447 -6.23 -6.63 13.82
CA GLU A 447 -5.98 -7.49 12.67
C GLU A 447 -6.26 -8.97 12.99
N VAL A 448 -5.72 -9.48 14.11
CA VAL A 448 -5.70 -10.91 14.41
C VAL A 448 -7.02 -11.38 15.02
N ILE A 449 -7.54 -10.64 15.99
CA ILE A 449 -8.74 -11.05 16.76
C ILE A 449 -9.93 -10.12 16.57
N GLY A 450 -9.75 -8.94 15.94
CA GLY A 450 -10.85 -8.04 15.58
C GLY A 450 -11.59 -8.59 14.37
N HIS A 451 -10.96 -8.52 13.18
CA HIS A 451 -11.57 -8.99 11.93
C HIS A 451 -11.95 -10.48 11.93
N ALA A 452 -11.22 -11.31 12.68
CA ALA A 452 -11.49 -12.74 12.76
C ALA A 452 -12.61 -13.12 13.75
N SER A 453 -13.09 -12.19 14.57
CA SER A 453 -14.12 -12.45 15.59
C SER A 453 -15.55 -12.36 15.05
N GLY A 454 -16.46 -13.05 15.73
CA GLY A 454 -17.90 -12.92 15.49
C GLY A 454 -18.45 -13.55 14.20
N LYS A 455 -19.75 -13.84 14.20
CA LYS A 455 -20.50 -14.34 13.03
C LYS A 455 -21.80 -13.58 12.83
N LEU A 456 -22.20 -13.44 11.57
CA LEU A 456 -23.45 -12.76 11.20
C LEU A 456 -24.70 -13.59 11.56
N ALA A 457 -25.84 -12.90 11.67
CA ALA A 457 -27.14 -13.55 11.85
C ALA A 457 -27.55 -14.29 10.57
N GLU A 458 -28.16 -15.47 10.70
CA GLU A 458 -28.57 -16.32 9.56
C GLU A 458 -29.47 -15.62 8.53
N GLY A 459 -30.23 -14.59 8.93
CA GLY A 459 -31.15 -13.84 8.06
C GLY A 459 -30.52 -12.64 7.35
N LEU A 460 -29.29 -12.25 7.70
CA LEU A 460 -28.53 -11.24 6.98
C LEU A 460 -27.67 -11.99 5.97
N GLY A 461 -28.17 -12.13 4.74
CA GLY A 461 -27.44 -12.71 3.60
C GLY A 461 -26.29 -11.82 3.11
N GLY A 462 -25.58 -11.17 4.03
CA GLY A 462 -24.35 -10.43 3.76
C GLY A 462 -23.18 -11.29 4.18
N SER A 463 -22.19 -11.41 3.30
CA SER A 463 -20.81 -11.64 3.65
C SER A 463 -20.29 -10.44 4.45
N ALA A 464 -19.77 -10.64 5.65
CA ALA A 464 -18.97 -9.62 6.36
C ALA A 464 -17.57 -9.54 5.75
#